data_AF-A0A349DKE7-F1
#
_entry.id   AF-A0A349DKE7-F1
#
_cell.length_a   1.000
_cell.length_b   1.000
_cell.length_c   1.000
_cell.angle_alpha   90.00
_cell.angle_beta   90.00
_cell.angle_gamma   90.00
#
_symmetry.space_group_name_H-M   'P 1'
#
loop_
_entity.id
_entity.type
_entity.pdbx_description
1 polymer ?
#
loop_
_entity_poly.entity_id
_entity_poly.type
_entity_poly.pdbx_seq_one_letter_code
_entity_poly.pdbx_strand_id
1 'polypeptide(L)'
;ATLPDLSIMVSRTYINEVDIKKVRTGQQVHIGLDAFPKKKLTGKVINIANVGEQKPNSDAKVFEVNVQINEKDSLLLPSMTTSNNIIAQTVKDVLYVPLECLHNQGDSLSYVFKQEGASIIRQEVVVGETNENEAVVLAGLKIDETVALSRPDNGNKIDLKFLDKALKTKVQQAQAKKIQEELRKQQEEKKKEEAERKKKMQEMLEKMKQGDKKKGDKKGGSKKGSKKKKAKESKASTKVSTK
;
A
#
# COMPACT_ATOMS: atom_id res chain seq x y z
N ALA A 1 -34.97 -5.06 -15.88
CA ALA A 1 -34.16 -4.59 -14.73
C ALA A 1 -33.37 -5.77 -14.19
N THR A 2 -32.05 -5.63 -14.05
CA THR A 2 -31.22 -6.63 -13.36
C THR A 2 -31.25 -6.33 -11.87
N LEU A 3 -31.77 -7.25 -11.05
CA LEU A 3 -31.66 -7.11 -9.60
C LEU A 3 -30.20 -7.33 -9.19
N PRO A 4 -29.63 -6.45 -8.35
CA PRO A 4 -28.31 -6.67 -7.79
C PRO A 4 -28.34 -7.87 -6.83
N ASP A 5 -27.33 -8.73 -6.93
CA ASP A 5 -27.12 -9.82 -5.99
C ASP A 5 -26.47 -9.26 -4.70
N LEU A 6 -27.23 -9.27 -3.61
CA LEU A 6 -26.75 -8.82 -2.29
C LEU A 6 -25.99 -9.91 -1.52
N SER A 7 -25.79 -11.09 -2.13
CA SER A 7 -25.06 -12.19 -1.51
C SER A 7 -23.57 -11.90 -1.35
N ILE A 8 -23.01 -11.02 -2.18
CA ILE A 8 -21.60 -10.60 -2.13
C ILE A 8 -21.58 -9.08 -2.20
N MET A 9 -21.18 -8.44 -1.11
CA MET A 9 -21.01 -7.00 -1.08
C MET A 9 -19.54 -6.63 -1.22
N VAL A 10 -19.32 -5.58 -2.01
CA VAL A 10 -18.01 -4.99 -2.25
C VAL A 10 -18.05 -3.55 -1.78
N SER A 11 -17.15 -3.21 -0.87
CA SER A 11 -16.87 -1.85 -0.45
C SER A 11 -15.79 -1.27 -1.37
N ARG A 12 -16.13 -0.19 -2.07
CA ARG A 12 -15.20 0.57 -2.91
C ARG A 12 -14.60 1.69 -2.08
N THR A 13 -13.29 1.64 -1.87
CA THR A 13 -12.54 2.66 -1.14
C THR A 13 -11.42 3.26 -2.01
N TYR A 14 -10.89 4.40 -1.59
CA TYR A 14 -9.84 5.12 -2.29
C TYR A 14 -8.66 5.32 -1.36
N ILE A 15 -7.45 5.04 -1.84
CA ILE A 15 -6.20 5.15 -1.07
C ILE A 15 -5.25 6.08 -1.82
N ASN A 16 -4.53 6.92 -1.08
CA ASN A 16 -3.55 7.84 -1.65
C ASN A 16 -2.36 7.13 -2.30
N GLU A 17 -1.75 7.77 -3.30
CA GLU A 17 -0.59 7.23 -4.02
C GLU A 17 0.63 6.90 -3.14
N VAL A 18 0.77 7.57 -2.00
CA VAL A 18 1.87 7.35 -1.06
C VAL A 18 1.74 6.02 -0.32
N ASP A 19 0.50 5.60 -0.01
CA ASP A 19 0.23 4.42 0.81
C ASP A 19 -0.16 3.19 0.00
N ILE A 20 -0.61 3.35 -1.25
CA ILE A 20 -1.03 2.24 -2.10
C ILE A 20 0.05 1.15 -2.26
N LYS A 21 1.33 1.52 -2.15
CA LYS A 21 2.46 0.58 -2.21
C LYS A 21 2.47 -0.45 -1.07
N LYS A 22 1.87 -0.11 0.07
CA LYS A 22 1.76 -0.97 1.26
C LYS A 22 0.56 -1.92 1.17
N VAL A 23 -0.35 -1.68 0.22
CA VAL A 23 -1.60 -2.41 0.07
C VAL A 23 -1.42 -3.55 -0.94
N ARG A 24 -1.88 -4.74 -0.58
CA ARG A 24 -1.81 -5.95 -1.40
C ARG A 24 -3.15 -6.65 -1.43
N THR A 25 -3.42 -7.35 -2.53
CA THR A 25 -4.57 -8.23 -2.61
C THR A 25 -4.46 -9.31 -1.52
N GLY A 26 -5.57 -9.54 -0.86
CA GLY A 26 -5.71 -10.52 0.20
C GLY A 26 -5.44 -10.04 1.63
N GLN A 27 -5.08 -8.77 1.84
CA GLN A 27 -4.99 -8.19 3.18
C GLN A 27 -6.36 -8.16 3.87
N GLN A 28 -6.34 -8.31 5.19
CA GLN A 28 -7.52 -8.18 6.04
C GLN A 28 -7.90 -6.70 6.19
N VAL A 29 -9.22 -6.46 6.24
CA VAL A 29 -9.80 -5.14 6.37
C VAL A 29 -10.82 -5.15 7.48
N HIS A 30 -10.77 -4.16 8.36
CA HIS A 30 -11.86 -3.86 9.29
C HIS A 30 -12.76 -2.82 8.68
N ILE A 31 -14.05 -3.13 8.59
CA ILE A 31 -15.05 -2.30 7.93
C ILE A 31 -16.04 -1.81 8.99
N GLY A 32 -16.18 -0.49 9.09
CA GLY A 32 -17.18 0.19 9.91
C GLY A 32 -18.29 0.78 9.06
N LEU A 33 -19.50 0.84 9.61
CA LEU A 33 -20.64 1.49 8.98
C LEU A 33 -20.97 2.77 9.72
N ASP A 34 -21.11 3.88 8.98
CA ASP A 34 -21.49 5.16 9.58
C ASP A 34 -22.91 5.12 10.17
N ALA A 35 -23.81 4.42 9.47
CA ALA A 35 -25.17 4.18 9.94
C ALA A 35 -25.25 3.31 11.21
N PHE A 36 -24.24 2.48 11.48
CA PHE A 36 -24.20 1.57 12.63
C PHE A 36 -22.79 1.49 13.24
N PRO A 37 -22.36 2.50 14.01
CA PRO A 37 -20.98 2.58 14.51
C PRO A 37 -20.54 1.43 15.41
N LYS A 38 -21.50 0.73 16.05
CA LYS A 38 -21.24 -0.43 16.91
C LYS A 38 -20.98 -1.73 16.14
N LYS A 39 -21.37 -1.80 14.86
CA LYS A 39 -21.13 -2.99 14.03
C LYS A 39 -19.73 -2.92 13.44
N LYS A 40 -18.96 -3.99 13.69
CA LYS A 40 -17.64 -4.20 13.10
C LYS A 40 -17.75 -5.38 12.15
N LEU A 41 -17.41 -5.12 10.90
CA LEU A 41 -17.39 -6.11 9.83
C LEU A 41 -15.95 -6.39 9.44
N THR A 42 -15.73 -7.54 8.83
CA THR A 42 -14.43 -7.94 8.32
C THR A 42 -14.49 -8.10 6.82
N GLY A 43 -13.35 -7.89 6.17
CA GLY A 43 -13.26 -8.04 4.73
C GLY A 43 -11.87 -8.37 4.28
N LYS A 44 -11.75 -8.55 2.98
CA LYS A 44 -10.49 -8.85 2.31
C LYS A 44 -10.35 -8.01 1.05
N VAL A 45 -9.16 -7.48 0.82
CA VAL A 45 -8.85 -6.77 -0.43
C VAL A 45 -8.90 -7.77 -1.58
N ILE A 46 -9.79 -7.57 -2.55
CA ILE A 46 -9.93 -8.46 -3.71
C ILE A 46 -9.30 -7.89 -4.97
N ASN A 47 -9.28 -6.56 -5.12
CA ASN A 47 -8.75 -5.90 -6.30
C ASN A 47 -8.24 -4.51 -5.96
N ILE A 48 -7.14 -4.13 -6.60
CA ILE A 48 -6.52 -2.81 -6.51
C ILE A 48 -6.44 -2.29 -7.95
N ALA A 49 -7.01 -1.12 -8.21
CA ALA A 49 -6.91 -0.51 -9.52
C ALA A 49 -5.45 -0.20 -9.86
N ASN A 50 -5.06 -0.50 -11.09
CA ASN A 50 -3.70 -0.24 -11.58
C ASN A 50 -3.49 1.19 -12.05
N VAL A 51 -4.57 1.96 -12.17
CA VAL A 51 -4.56 3.34 -12.65
C VAL A 51 -5.09 4.22 -11.52
N GLY A 52 -4.29 5.21 -11.14
CA GLY A 52 -4.73 6.24 -10.19
C GLY A 52 -5.63 7.25 -10.89
N GLU A 53 -6.68 7.67 -10.20
CA GLU A 53 -7.60 8.71 -10.62
C GLU A 53 -7.32 10.00 -9.82
N GLN A 54 -7.50 11.15 -10.46
CA GLN A 54 -7.43 12.43 -9.76
C GLN A 54 -8.80 12.77 -9.19
N LYS A 55 -8.89 13.07 -7.90
CA LYS A 55 -10.15 13.50 -7.30
C LYS A 55 -10.52 14.90 -7.84
N PRO A 56 -11.80 15.17 -8.15
CA PRO A 56 -12.22 16.45 -8.76
C PRO A 56 -11.85 17.73 -7.99
N ASN A 57 -11.43 17.63 -6.73
CA ASN A 57 -11.11 18.75 -5.84
C ASN A 57 -9.75 18.58 -5.13
N SER A 58 -8.85 17.74 -5.66
CA SER A 58 -7.54 17.52 -5.05
C SER A 58 -6.50 17.17 -6.10
N ASP A 59 -5.28 17.68 -5.91
CA ASP A 59 -4.11 17.25 -6.69
C ASP A 59 -3.60 15.85 -6.26
N ALA A 60 -4.17 15.28 -5.20
CA ALA A 60 -3.85 13.94 -4.75
C ALA A 60 -4.40 12.88 -5.72
N LYS A 61 -3.50 12.04 -6.22
CA LYS A 61 -3.87 10.83 -6.96
C LYS A 61 -4.30 9.76 -5.98
N VAL A 62 -5.45 9.17 -6.27
CA VAL A 62 -6.02 8.08 -5.48
C VAL A 62 -6.20 6.84 -6.31
N PHE A 63 -6.04 5.69 -5.69
CA PHE A 63 -6.24 4.38 -6.30
C PHE A 63 -7.50 3.75 -5.70
N GLU A 64 -8.38 3.26 -6.56
CA GLU A 64 -9.53 2.49 -6.14
C GLU A 64 -9.09 1.12 -5.61
N VAL A 65 -9.63 0.74 -4.46
CA VAL A 65 -9.48 -0.58 -3.87
C VAL A 65 -10.85 -1.16 -3.59
N ASN A 66 -11.07 -2.37 -4.08
CA ASN A 66 -12.29 -3.12 -3.84
C ASN A 66 -12.05 -4.13 -2.71
N VAL A 67 -12.87 -4.01 -1.67
CA VAL A 67 -12.82 -4.86 -0.48
C VAL A 67 -14.10 -5.69 -0.45
N GLN A 68 -13.96 -7.02 -0.45
CA GLN A 68 -15.09 -7.91 -0.26
C GLN A 68 -15.42 -7.99 1.23
N ILE A 69 -16.70 -7.82 1.57
CA ILE A 69 -17.21 -7.98 2.93
C ILE A 69 -17.46 -9.47 3.17
N ASN A 70 -17.02 -10.00 4.33
CA ASN A 70 -17.16 -11.41 4.66
C ASN A 70 -18.56 -11.73 5.19
N GLU A 71 -19.14 -10.82 5.97
CA GLU A 71 -20.44 -11.00 6.59
C GLU A 71 -21.58 -10.65 5.62
N LYS A 72 -22.69 -11.37 5.77
CA LYS A 72 -23.95 -11.08 5.09
C LYS A 72 -24.93 -10.60 6.15
N ASP A 73 -25.45 -9.40 5.97
CA ASP A 73 -26.41 -8.79 6.90
C ASP A 73 -27.50 -8.11 6.08
N SER A 74 -28.77 -8.34 6.43
CA SER A 74 -29.91 -7.69 5.77
C SER A 74 -29.92 -6.18 5.98
N LEU A 75 -29.21 -5.68 6.99
CA LEU A 75 -29.10 -4.25 7.28
C LEU A 75 -28.01 -3.56 6.44
N LEU A 76 -27.18 -4.33 5.74
CA LEU A 76 -26.20 -3.80 4.81
C LEU A 76 -26.85 -3.57 3.45
N LEU A 77 -27.02 -2.29 3.11
CA LEU A 77 -27.59 -1.88 1.85
C LEU A 77 -26.52 -1.30 0.92
N PRO A 78 -26.69 -1.44 -0.41
CA PRO A 78 -25.86 -0.74 -1.37
C PRO A 78 -25.87 0.77 -1.15
N SER A 79 -24.77 1.43 -1.52
CA SER A 79 -24.60 2.88 -1.40
C SER A 79 -24.51 3.43 0.03
N MET A 80 -24.33 2.58 1.04
CA MET A 80 -23.99 3.02 2.39
C MET A 80 -22.54 3.50 2.48
N THR A 81 -22.30 4.53 3.28
CA THR A 81 -20.96 5.02 3.61
C THR A 81 -20.28 4.05 4.57
N THR A 82 -19.05 3.66 4.24
CA THR A 82 -18.24 2.75 5.06
C THR A 82 -16.87 3.35 5.35
N SER A 83 -16.34 3.03 6.53
CA SER A 83 -14.93 3.26 6.86
C SER A 83 -14.17 1.95 6.69
N ASN A 84 -13.04 1.97 5.99
CA ASN A 84 -12.28 0.78 5.62
C ASN A 84 -10.84 0.89 6.15
N ASN A 85 -10.53 0.16 7.22
CA ASN A 85 -9.19 0.11 7.81
C ASN A 85 -8.46 -1.13 7.32
N ILE A 86 -7.57 -0.95 6.34
CA ILE A 86 -6.79 -2.03 5.73
C ILE A 86 -5.53 -2.29 6.55
N ILE A 87 -5.34 -3.53 6.98
CA ILE A 87 -4.13 -3.93 7.72
C ILE A 87 -3.00 -4.14 6.71
N ALA A 88 -2.17 -3.12 6.54
CA ALA A 88 -1.04 -3.15 5.62
C ALA A 88 0.05 -4.15 6.07
N GLN A 89 0.42 -4.11 7.34
CA GLN A 89 1.44 -4.96 7.93
C GLN A 89 1.15 -5.18 9.41
N THR A 90 1.46 -6.37 9.91
CA THR A 90 1.43 -6.68 11.34
C THR A 90 2.82 -7.12 11.76
N VAL A 91 3.41 -6.40 12.70
CA VAL A 91 4.70 -6.76 13.30
C VAL A 91 4.43 -7.25 14.71
N LYS A 92 4.81 -8.50 14.99
CA LYS A 92 4.65 -9.13 16.31
C LYS A 92 5.97 -9.07 17.06
N ASP A 93 5.89 -9.14 18.39
CA ASP A 93 7.03 -9.27 19.30
C ASP A 93 8.06 -8.14 19.14
N VAL A 94 7.58 -6.89 19.14
CA VAL A 94 8.42 -5.68 19.03
C VAL A 94 8.20 -4.72 20.18
N LEU A 95 9.27 -4.00 20.54
CA LEU A 95 9.16 -2.83 21.40
C LEU A 95 8.72 -1.64 20.53
N TYR A 96 7.72 -0.91 21.01
CA TYR A 96 7.24 0.29 20.35
C TYR A 96 7.04 1.41 21.37
N VAL A 97 7.15 2.64 20.90
CA VAL A 97 6.89 3.85 21.70
C VAL A 97 5.95 4.77 20.92
N PRO A 98 5.14 5.58 21.60
CA PRO A 98 4.40 6.66 20.95
C PRO A 98 5.35 7.60 20.20
N LEU A 99 4.91 8.13 19.06
CA LEU A 99 5.74 9.04 18.25
C LEU A 99 6.14 10.30 19.01
N GLU A 100 5.34 10.73 19.98
CA GLU A 100 5.59 11.90 20.81
C GLU A 100 6.84 11.75 21.68
N CYS A 101 7.18 10.51 22.07
CA CYS A 101 8.41 10.19 22.81
C CYS A 101 9.67 10.32 21.95
N LEU A 102 9.53 10.26 20.62
CA LEU A 102 10.65 10.21 19.70
C LEU A 102 11.11 11.61 19.33
N HIS A 103 12.40 11.87 19.53
CA HIS A 103 13.02 13.13 19.16
C HIS A 103 14.21 12.90 18.25
N ASN A 104 14.38 13.78 17.28
CA ASN A 104 15.51 13.75 16.35
C ASN A 104 16.44 14.93 16.63
N GLN A 105 17.75 14.70 16.58
CA GLN A 105 18.76 15.74 16.57
C GLN A 105 19.51 15.65 15.24
N GLY A 106 19.19 16.55 14.32
CA GLY A 106 19.61 16.45 12.93
C GLY A 106 19.00 15.24 12.23
N ASP A 107 19.63 14.81 11.14
CA ASP A 107 19.07 13.78 10.25
C ASP A 107 19.44 12.34 10.68
N SER A 108 20.37 12.16 11.61
CA SER A 108 21.02 10.86 11.84
C SER A 108 20.89 10.30 13.25
N LEU A 109 20.35 11.09 14.19
CA LEU A 109 20.30 10.73 15.60
C LEU A 109 18.87 10.84 16.14
N SER A 110 18.26 9.69 16.37
CA SER A 110 16.99 9.57 17.07
C SER A 110 17.24 9.19 18.54
N TYR A 111 16.52 9.83 19.46
CA TYR A 111 16.63 9.59 20.89
C TYR A 111 15.29 9.73 21.58
N VAL A 112 15.18 9.13 22.76
CA VAL A 112 14.04 9.26 23.68
C VAL A 112 14.54 9.75 25.03
N PHE A 113 13.65 10.35 25.82
CA PHE A 113 13.92 10.67 27.22
C PHE A 113 13.53 9.49 28.08
N LYS A 114 14.51 8.79 28.65
CA LYS A 114 14.30 7.64 29.52
C LYS A 114 14.45 8.03 30.98
N GLN A 115 13.55 7.56 31.83
CA GLN A 115 13.71 7.69 33.27
C GLN A 115 14.70 6.63 33.78
N GLU A 116 15.75 7.07 34.46
CA GLU A 116 16.75 6.24 35.12
C GLU A 116 16.77 6.66 36.61
N GLY A 117 15.99 5.96 37.43
CA GLY A 117 15.78 6.32 38.83
C GLY A 117 15.06 7.66 38.98
N ALA A 118 15.71 8.62 39.65
CA ALA A 118 15.19 9.98 39.87
C ALA A 118 15.58 10.96 38.74
N SER A 119 16.38 10.53 37.77
CA SER A 119 16.89 11.38 36.70
C SER A 119 16.32 10.96 35.35
N ILE A 120 16.23 11.92 34.43
CA ILE A 120 15.89 11.67 33.03
C ILE A 120 17.19 11.74 32.24
N ILE A 121 17.44 10.75 31.40
CA ILE A 121 18.57 10.71 30.47
C ILE A 121 18.09 10.71 29.03
N ARG A 122 18.89 11.23 28.11
CA ARG A 122 18.63 11.08 26.67
C ARG A 122 19.24 9.77 26.21
N GLN A 123 18.42 8.84 25.75
CA GLN A 123 18.87 7.54 25.25
C GLN A 123 18.76 7.51 23.74
N GLU A 124 19.87 7.31 23.04
CA GLU A 124 19.85 7.07 21.59
C GLU A 124 19.07 5.77 21.29
N VAL A 125 18.22 5.82 20.28
CA VAL A 125 17.42 4.68 19.82
C VAL A 125 17.57 4.48 18.31
N VAL A 126 17.49 3.22 17.88
CA VAL A 126 17.38 2.85 16.47
C VAL A 126 15.92 2.56 16.17
N VAL A 127 15.32 3.40 15.34
CA VAL A 127 13.92 3.30 14.95
C VAL A 127 13.79 2.39 13.73
N GLY A 128 12.75 1.56 13.73
CA GLY A 128 12.34 0.71 12.61
C GLY A 128 11.13 1.28 11.89
N GLU A 129 10.14 0.42 11.66
CA GLU A 129 8.85 0.81 11.07
C GLU A 129 8.10 1.79 11.97
N THR A 130 7.43 2.75 11.36
CA THR A 130 6.58 3.73 12.05
C THR A 130 5.20 3.79 11.40
N ASN A 131 4.19 4.04 12.22
CA ASN A 131 2.85 4.38 11.77
C ASN A 131 2.49 5.80 12.25
N GLU A 132 1.23 6.20 12.16
CA GLU A 132 0.79 7.56 12.53
C GLU A 132 0.83 7.87 14.03
N ASN A 133 0.89 6.84 14.88
CA ASN A 133 0.82 6.97 16.34
C ASN A 133 2.07 6.45 17.05
N GLU A 134 2.74 5.44 16.50
CA GLU A 134 3.74 4.62 17.17
C GLU A 134 4.94 4.35 16.27
N ALA A 135 6.11 4.22 16.90
CA ALA A 135 7.36 3.86 16.27
C ALA A 135 7.95 2.60 16.89
N VAL A 136 8.36 1.65 16.05
CA VAL A 136 9.05 0.44 16.50
C VAL A 136 10.49 0.79 16.87
N VAL A 137 10.93 0.37 18.06
CA VAL A 137 12.30 0.55 18.56
C VAL A 137 13.05 -0.77 18.41
N LEU A 138 14.06 -0.78 17.54
CA LEU A 138 14.89 -1.95 17.29
C LEU A 138 16.04 -2.09 18.28
N ALA A 139 16.54 -0.97 18.80
CA ALA A 139 17.57 -0.95 19.83
C ALA A 139 17.58 0.38 20.60
N GLY A 140 18.10 0.33 21.83
CA GLY A 140 18.22 1.49 22.71
C GLY A 140 17.28 1.49 23.90
N LEU A 141 16.23 0.68 23.86
CA LEU A 141 15.32 0.47 24.97
C LEU A 141 15.20 -1.01 25.32
N LYS A 142 14.85 -1.26 26.57
CA LYS A 142 14.46 -2.58 27.09
C LYS A 142 12.99 -2.57 27.46
N ILE A 143 12.44 -3.78 27.61
CA ILE A 143 11.08 -3.94 28.13
C ILE A 143 11.00 -3.36 29.55
N ASP A 144 9.84 -2.79 29.89
CA ASP A 144 9.53 -2.14 31.17
C ASP A 144 10.31 -0.84 31.49
N GLU A 145 11.05 -0.27 30.52
CA GLU A 145 11.66 1.05 30.71
C GLU A 145 10.63 2.19 30.49
N THR A 146 10.61 3.15 31.42
CA THR A 146 9.72 4.32 31.32
C THR A 146 10.35 5.42 30.46
N VAL A 147 9.58 5.89 29.48
CA VAL A 147 9.96 7.01 28.59
C VAL A 147 9.02 8.19 28.79
N ALA A 148 9.54 9.40 28.67
CA ALA A 148 8.73 10.60 28.76
C ALA A 148 7.94 10.82 27.45
N LEU A 149 6.65 11.14 27.59
CA LEU A 149 5.77 11.48 26.46
C LEU A 149 6.06 12.87 25.88
N SER A 150 6.66 13.75 26.67
CA SER A 150 6.99 15.11 26.26
C SER A 150 8.46 15.42 26.57
N ARG A 151 8.99 16.38 25.81
CA ARG A 151 10.32 16.93 26.05
C ARG A 151 10.32 17.68 27.39
N PRO A 152 11.17 17.30 28.37
CA PRO A 152 11.28 18.05 29.61
C PRO A 152 11.95 19.42 29.37
N ASP A 153 11.63 20.42 30.20
CA ASP A 153 12.12 21.81 30.05
C ASP A 153 13.65 21.91 30.00
N ASN A 154 14.35 21.08 30.79
CA ASN A 154 15.81 20.98 30.79
C ASN A 154 16.37 19.98 29.76
N GLY A 155 15.56 19.50 28.82
CA GLY A 155 15.91 18.41 27.90
C GLY A 155 17.16 18.64 27.04
N ASN A 156 17.51 19.90 26.76
CA ASN A 156 18.75 20.25 26.03
C ASN A 156 20.03 20.04 26.84
N LYS A 157 19.94 20.11 28.18
CA LYS A 157 21.09 20.04 29.10
C LYS A 157 21.32 18.62 29.65
N ILE A 158 20.42 17.70 29.32
CA ILE A 158 20.52 16.30 29.74
C ILE A 158 21.53 15.59 28.84
N ASP A 159 22.44 14.82 29.45
CA ASP A 159 23.44 14.06 28.74
C ASP A 159 22.83 12.97 27.84
N LEU A 160 23.42 12.82 26.66
CA LEU A 160 23.04 11.82 25.67
C LEU A 160 23.89 10.55 25.84
N LYS A 161 23.20 9.47 26.19
CA LYS A 161 23.73 8.11 26.20
C LYS A 161 23.64 7.54 24.80
N PHE A 162 24.77 7.55 24.11
CA PHE A 162 24.92 6.92 22.80
C PHE A 162 24.81 5.41 22.89
N LEU A 163 24.28 4.81 21.83
CA LEU A 163 24.23 3.37 21.69
C LEU A 163 25.61 2.83 21.30
N ASP A 164 25.93 1.60 21.71
CA ASP A 164 27.16 0.94 21.26
C ASP A 164 27.17 0.85 19.72
N LYS A 165 28.26 1.34 19.11
CA LYS A 165 28.47 1.33 17.66
C LYS A 165 28.37 -0.09 17.09
N ALA A 166 28.74 -1.12 17.85
CA ALA A 166 28.63 -2.51 17.42
C ALA A 166 27.17 -2.98 17.32
N LEU A 167 26.32 -2.58 18.27
CA LEU A 167 24.87 -2.87 18.23
C LEU A 167 24.20 -2.11 17.09
N LYS A 168 24.52 -0.82 16.92
CA LYS A 168 23.99 0.00 15.81
C LYS A 168 24.31 -0.62 14.45
N THR A 169 25.56 -1.03 14.24
CA THR A 169 25.99 -1.67 12.99
C THR A 169 25.27 -2.99 12.76
N LYS A 170 25.11 -3.84 13.79
CA LYS A 170 24.38 -5.11 13.67
C LYS A 170 22.91 -4.89 13.30
N VAL A 171 22.23 -3.94 13.94
CA VAL A 171 20.83 -3.62 13.68
C VAL A 171 20.66 -3.06 12.27
N GLN A 172 21.51 -2.13 11.86
CA GLN A 172 21.49 -1.56 10.50
C GLN A 172 21.76 -2.62 9.43
N GLN A 173 22.72 -3.53 9.66
CA GLN A 173 22.97 -4.66 8.75
C GLN A 173 21.79 -5.63 8.69
N ALA A 174 21.15 -5.92 9.83
CA ALA A 174 19.97 -6.77 9.88
C ALA A 174 18.78 -6.14 9.14
N GLN A 175 18.56 -4.83 9.30
CA GLN A 175 17.56 -4.08 8.53
C GLN A 175 17.88 -4.12 7.03
N ALA A 176 19.13 -3.83 6.63
CA ALA A 176 19.54 -3.85 5.24
C ALA A 176 19.35 -5.23 4.59
N LYS A 177 19.68 -6.31 5.30
CA LYS A 177 19.43 -7.68 4.83
C LYS A 177 17.95 -7.99 4.66
N LYS A 178 17.11 -7.61 5.64
CA LYS A 178 15.65 -7.79 5.55
C LYS A 178 15.07 -7.04 4.35
N ILE A 179 15.47 -5.78 4.15
CA ILE A 179 15.04 -4.97 3.02
C ILE A 179 15.46 -5.60 1.69
N GLN A 180 16.70 -6.09 1.58
CA GLN A 180 17.18 -6.77 0.38
C GLN A 180 16.41 -8.07 0.09
N GLU A 181 16.13 -8.87 1.12
CA GLU A 181 15.37 -10.10 0.98
C GLU A 181 13.92 -9.82 0.53
N GLU A 182 13.29 -8.81 1.12
CA GLU A 182 11.94 -8.39 0.78
C GLU A 182 11.86 -7.86 -0.66
N LEU A 183 12.84 -7.04 -1.07
CA LEU A 183 12.93 -6.56 -2.44
C LEU A 183 13.11 -7.72 -3.43
N ARG A 184 13.90 -8.75 -3.08
CA ARG A 184 14.07 -9.96 -3.90
C ARG A 184 12.76 -10.73 -4.04
N LYS A 185 12.01 -10.95 -2.94
CA LYS A 185 10.70 -11.60 -2.96
C LYS A 185 9.70 -10.84 -3.83
N GLN A 186 9.64 -9.52 -3.70
CA GLN A 186 8.75 -8.68 -4.53
C GLN A 186 9.11 -8.77 -6.02
N GLN A 187 10.40 -8.84 -6.37
CA GLN A 187 10.84 -9.04 -7.76
C GLN A 187 10.48 -10.42 -8.29
N GLU A 188 10.61 -11.47 -7.47
CA GLU A 188 10.22 -12.84 -7.83
C GLU A 188 8.70 -12.97 -8.05
N GLU A 189 7.88 -12.36 -7.18
CA GLU A 189 6.42 -12.31 -7.34
C GLU A 189 6.02 -11.59 -8.63
N LYS A 190 6.59 -10.40 -8.90
CA LYS A 190 6.34 -9.67 -10.14
C LYS A 190 6.73 -10.48 -11.39
N LYS A 191 7.86 -11.19 -11.35
CA LYS A 191 8.28 -12.07 -12.46
C LYS A 191 7.30 -13.23 -12.68
N LYS A 192 6.78 -13.83 -11.60
CA LYS A 192 5.76 -14.90 -11.68
C LYS A 192 4.45 -14.38 -12.28
N GLU A 193 3.99 -13.22 -11.83
CA GLU A 193 2.77 -12.58 -12.34
C GLU A 193 2.91 -12.21 -13.83
N GLU A 194 4.06 -11.65 -14.23
CA GLU A 194 4.34 -11.33 -15.64
C GLU A 194 4.38 -12.59 -16.52
N ALA A 195 5.00 -13.67 -16.03
CA ALA A 195 5.04 -14.95 -16.73
C ALA A 195 3.64 -15.56 -16.89
N GLU A 196 2.81 -15.53 -15.85
CA GLU A 196 1.42 -15.99 -15.90
C GLU A 196 0.59 -15.17 -16.88
N ARG A 197 0.76 -13.85 -16.89
CA ARG A 197 0.08 -12.94 -17.83
C ARG A 197 0.49 -13.21 -19.28
N LYS A 198 1.79 -13.44 -19.54
CA LYS A 198 2.30 -13.82 -20.88
C LYS A 198 1.71 -15.16 -21.34
N LYS A 199 1.63 -16.15 -20.44
CA LYS A 199 1.01 -17.45 -20.75
C LYS A 199 -0.47 -17.30 -21.09
N LYS A 200 -1.24 -16.56 -20.29
CA LYS A 200 -2.67 -16.28 -20.56
C LYS A 200 -2.87 -15.55 -21.89
N MET A 201 -1.99 -14.59 -22.23
CA MET A 201 -2.05 -13.88 -23.50
C MET A 201 -1.73 -14.79 -24.69
N GLN A 202 -0.77 -15.71 -24.55
CA GLN A 202 -0.43 -16.68 -25.57
C GLN A 202 -1.57 -17.67 -25.82
N GLU A 203 -2.20 -18.19 -24.75
CA GLU A 203 -3.40 -19.04 -24.85
C GLU A 203 -4.59 -18.31 -25.49
N MET A 204 -4.77 -17.02 -25.18
CA MET A 204 -5.81 -16.20 -25.81
C MET A 204 -5.56 -16.02 -27.31
N LEU A 205 -4.31 -15.76 -27.72
CA LEU A 205 -3.90 -15.65 -29.12
C LEU A 205 -4.07 -16.98 -29.88
N GLU A 206 -3.80 -18.12 -29.25
CA GLU A 206 -4.07 -19.43 -29.85
C GLU A 206 -5.56 -19.69 -30.03
N LYS A 207 -6.39 -19.34 -29.04
CA LYS A 207 -7.86 -19.44 -29.14
C LYS A 207 -8.43 -18.55 -30.25
N MET A 208 -7.89 -17.34 -30.43
CA MET A 208 -8.27 -16.47 -31.55
C MET A 208 -7.89 -17.08 -32.91
N LYS A 209 -6.67 -17.62 -33.04
CA LYS A 209 -6.21 -18.30 -34.27
C LYS A 209 -7.04 -19.55 -34.62
N GLN A 210 -7.56 -20.27 -33.62
CA GLN A 210 -8.44 -21.43 -33.83
C GLN A 210 -9.89 -21.01 -34.15
N GLY A 211 -10.36 -19.87 -33.64
CA GLY A 211 -11.66 -19.29 -33.97
C GLY A 211 -11.77 -18.85 -35.44
N ASP A 212 -10.70 -18.30 -36.01
CA ASP A 212 -10.65 -17.92 -37.43
C ASP A 212 -10.58 -19.13 -38.38
N LYS A 213 -9.94 -20.24 -37.96
CA LYS A 213 -9.93 -21.47 -38.77
C LYS A 213 -11.31 -22.13 -38.91
N LYS A 214 -12.25 -21.92 -37.99
CA LYS A 214 -13.64 -22.42 -38.12
C LYS A 214 -14.54 -21.56 -39.02
N LYS A 215 -14.09 -20.37 -39.45
CA LYS A 215 -14.80 -19.51 -40.42
C LYS A 215 -14.25 -19.61 -41.85
N GLY A 216 -13.25 -20.46 -42.09
CA GLY A 216 -12.57 -20.61 -43.39
C GLY A 216 -13.27 -21.45 -44.45
N ASP A 217 -14.23 -22.33 -44.10
CA ASP A 217 -14.76 -23.33 -45.05
C ASP A 217 -16.12 -23.00 -45.70
N LYS A 218 -16.57 -21.74 -45.63
CA LYS A 218 -17.70 -21.29 -46.46
C LYS A 218 -17.46 -19.90 -47.04
N LYS A 219 -16.75 -19.85 -48.17
CA LYS A 219 -17.19 -19.16 -49.41
C LYS A 219 -16.06 -19.16 -50.44
N GLY A 220 -16.20 -20.04 -51.44
CA GLY A 220 -15.56 -19.85 -52.73
C GLY A 220 -16.25 -18.74 -53.54
N GLY A 221 -15.45 -18.02 -54.33
CA GLY A 221 -15.87 -17.33 -55.55
C GLY A 221 -16.34 -15.87 -55.43
N SER A 222 -15.45 -14.91 -55.73
CA SER A 222 -15.46 -14.16 -57.02
C SER A 222 -14.80 -12.77 -56.92
N LYS A 223 -13.77 -12.61 -57.75
CA LYS A 223 -13.21 -11.45 -58.48
C LYS A 223 -13.41 -9.97 -58.01
N LYS A 224 -12.24 -9.31 -57.99
CA LYS A 224 -11.85 -7.99 -58.55
C LYS A 224 -12.49 -6.70 -57.98
N GLY A 225 -11.61 -5.81 -57.53
CA GLY A 225 -11.91 -4.38 -57.36
C GLY A 225 -10.76 -3.61 -56.72
N SER A 226 -9.76 -3.22 -57.53
CA SER A 226 -8.70 -2.29 -57.15
C SER A 226 -9.26 -0.90 -56.84
N LYS A 227 -8.86 -0.30 -55.71
CA LYS A 227 -8.70 1.18 -55.59
C LYS A 227 -7.88 1.56 -54.36
N LYS A 228 -6.67 2.05 -54.64
CA LYS A 228 -5.84 2.90 -53.77
C LYS A 228 -6.70 4.03 -53.16
N LYS A 229 -6.58 4.27 -51.85
CA LYS A 229 -6.78 5.61 -51.28
C LYS A 229 -5.77 5.86 -50.15
N LYS A 230 -5.19 7.06 -50.23
CA LYS A 230 -3.96 7.54 -49.63
C LYS A 230 -4.04 7.67 -48.10
N ALA A 231 -2.90 7.44 -47.46
CA ALA A 231 -2.57 7.89 -46.12
C ALA A 231 -2.73 9.41 -45.99
N LYS A 232 -3.25 9.85 -44.85
CA LYS A 232 -3.20 11.25 -44.40
C LYS A 232 -2.61 11.24 -43.01
N GLU A 233 -1.32 11.59 -42.93
CA GLU A 233 -0.64 11.99 -41.70
C GLU A 233 -1.35 13.22 -41.13
N SER A 234 -1.69 13.21 -39.84
CA SER A 234 -2.01 14.42 -39.09
C SER A 234 -0.89 14.68 -38.09
N LYS A 235 0.02 15.57 -38.47
CA LYS A 235 0.92 16.26 -37.53
C LYS A 235 0.07 17.20 -36.67
N ALA A 236 0.10 17.04 -35.36
CA ALA A 236 -0.35 18.04 -34.41
C ALA A 236 0.87 18.51 -33.61
N SER A 237 1.42 19.64 -34.02
CA SER A 237 2.37 20.45 -33.26
C SER A 237 1.59 21.38 -32.34
N THR A 238 1.94 21.45 -31.05
CA THR A 238 1.43 22.47 -30.13
C THR A 238 2.59 23.21 -29.48
N LYS A 239 2.52 24.55 -29.57
CA LYS A 239 3.51 25.53 -29.13
C LYS A 239 3.55 25.64 -27.61
N VAL A 240 4.77 25.88 -27.10
CA VAL A 240 5.07 26.42 -25.78
C VAL A 240 4.61 27.88 -25.72
N SER A 241 3.90 28.27 -24.66
CA SER A 241 3.75 29.68 -24.30
C SER A 241 3.73 29.83 -22.79
N THR A 242 4.67 30.63 -22.30
CA THR A 242 4.81 31.14 -20.95
C THR A 242 4.00 32.43 -20.78
N LYS A 243 3.23 32.50 -19.69
CA LYS A 243 3.38 33.57 -18.68
C LYS A 243 2.78 33.10 -17.37
#